data_AF-A0A7H8R1X1-F1
#
_entry.id   AF-A0A7H8R1X1-F1
#
_cell.length_a   1.000
_cell.length_b   1.000
_cell.length_c   1.000
_cell.angle_alpha   90.00
_cell.angle_beta   90.00
_cell.angle_gamma   90.00
#
_symmetry.space_group_name_H-M   'P 1'
#
loop_
_entity.id
_entity.type
_entity.pdbx_description
1 polymer ?
#
loop_
_entity_poly.entity_id
_entity_poly.type
_entity_poly.pdbx_seq_one_letter_code
_entity_poly.pdbx_strand_id
1 'polypeptide(L)'
;MYVCTVVTLLAMASIYTSNDSIPNNTQPVGSNPVIIANVDYLGEQRTNSCTHRDLGFLGQLTGRWYAVYGDTLWCKASVTEPSQDPEGFHGMVRDSIAECSDSALRVKFTQLNEDSPVAHPKQFIPCNEAWGKTLTTGFGGTSLCPVDDDNSLIFYLVNQNPDGLVGAGAAQVQLSNDSPTVVKRYGENGWWWNATHEARYGLHLWLGRYEFLHEKPGIRDSMNTGGDVTVLETKHTLNHVQQGDCFAIRTAPAPEGPWSDDVKVYTPTPIDSGFTYAPGVHPYLDSAGKTLTISYTNKNHIQVIKVTLE
;
A
#
# COMPACT_ATOMS: atom_id res chain seq x y z
N MET A 1 -1.57 -62.44 31.95
CA MET A 1 -1.93 -61.20 32.68
C MET A 1 -1.32 -60.05 31.90
N TYR A 2 -2.10 -59.00 31.67
CA TYR A 2 -2.03 -58.13 30.50
C TYR A 2 -0.71 -57.37 30.29
N VAL A 3 -0.31 -57.40 29.02
CA VAL A 3 0.59 -56.53 28.26
C VAL A 3 0.47 -55.06 28.66
N CYS A 4 1.61 -54.40 28.91
CA CYS A 4 1.72 -52.96 28.71
C CYS A 4 2.95 -52.70 27.84
N THR A 5 2.67 -52.50 26.56
CA THR A 5 3.63 -52.31 25.48
C THR A 5 4.28 -50.93 25.59
N VAL A 6 5.60 -50.92 25.54
CA VAL A 6 6.45 -49.75 25.31
C VAL A 6 6.11 -49.12 23.96
N VAL A 7 5.76 -47.84 23.95
CA VAL A 7 5.89 -46.98 22.76
C VAL A 7 6.57 -45.69 23.21
N THR A 8 7.90 -45.73 23.28
CA THR A 8 8.70 -44.51 23.26
C THR A 8 8.73 -44.03 21.82
N LEU A 9 7.98 -42.99 21.50
CA LEU A 9 8.11 -42.28 20.23
C LEU A 9 9.48 -41.58 20.24
N LEU A 10 10.50 -42.26 19.72
CA LEU A 10 11.67 -41.59 19.17
C LEU A 10 11.18 -40.84 17.93
N ALA A 11 10.86 -39.56 18.11
CA ALA A 11 10.85 -38.63 16.99
C ALA A 11 12.28 -38.63 16.44
N MET A 12 12.48 -39.31 15.31
CA MET A 12 13.65 -39.10 14.50
C MET A 12 13.63 -37.63 14.09
N ALA A 13 14.42 -36.82 14.79
CA ALA A 13 14.94 -35.59 14.22
C ALA A 13 15.81 -36.02 13.03
N SER A 14 15.17 -36.19 11.87
CA SER A 14 15.89 -36.11 10.61
C SER A 14 16.33 -34.66 10.51
N ILE A 15 17.57 -34.43 10.93
CA ILE A 15 18.30 -33.20 10.71
C ILE A 15 18.42 -33.07 9.19
N TYR A 16 17.46 -32.36 8.58
CA TYR A 16 17.67 -31.74 7.28
C TYR A 16 18.78 -30.70 7.48
N THR A 17 20.02 -31.16 7.36
CA THR A 17 21.16 -30.30 7.04
C THR A 17 21.21 -30.21 5.52
N SER A 18 20.20 -29.60 4.91
CA SER A 18 20.43 -28.95 3.62
C SER A 18 21.08 -27.61 3.94
N ASN A 19 22.37 -27.51 3.69
CA ASN A 19 23.06 -26.25 3.41
C ASN A 19 22.60 -25.68 2.06
N ASP A 20 21.30 -25.76 1.75
CA ASP A 20 20.74 -25.01 0.65
C ASP A 20 20.68 -23.57 1.14
N SER A 21 21.62 -22.76 0.69
CA SER A 21 21.55 -21.32 0.82
C SER A 21 20.16 -20.89 0.36
N ILE A 22 19.30 -20.47 1.29
CA ILE A 22 17.99 -19.90 0.97
C ILE A 22 18.24 -18.83 -0.11
N PRO A 23 17.69 -18.98 -1.32
CA PRO A 23 17.95 -18.05 -2.41
C PRO A 23 17.65 -16.61 -1.98
N ASN A 24 18.57 -15.69 -2.28
CA ASN A 24 18.34 -14.28 -2.03
C ASN A 24 17.49 -13.69 -3.17
N ASN A 25 16.16 -13.77 -3.02
CA ASN A 25 15.21 -13.27 -4.02
C ASN A 25 15.14 -11.74 -4.14
N THR A 26 15.98 -10.99 -3.39
CA THR A 26 16.08 -9.52 -3.53
C THR A 26 16.95 -9.09 -4.70
N GLN A 27 17.84 -9.97 -5.17
CA GLN A 27 18.73 -9.68 -6.28
C GLN A 27 18.06 -10.01 -7.61
N PRO A 28 18.21 -9.14 -8.63
CA PRO A 28 17.66 -9.43 -9.94
C PRO A 28 18.36 -10.64 -10.57
N VAL A 29 17.60 -11.41 -11.34
CA VAL A 29 18.04 -12.61 -12.07
C VAL A 29 17.55 -12.53 -13.51
N GLY A 30 18.50 -12.37 -14.43
CA GLY A 30 18.23 -12.36 -15.86
C GLY A 30 17.65 -11.03 -16.37
N SER A 31 17.57 -10.94 -17.70
CA SER A 31 17.09 -9.76 -18.40
C SER A 31 15.58 -9.61 -18.29
N ASN A 32 15.11 -8.37 -18.16
CA ASN A 32 13.69 -8.03 -18.20
C ASN A 32 13.21 -7.85 -19.65
N PRO A 33 12.18 -8.58 -20.10
CA PRO A 33 11.69 -8.52 -21.48
C PRO A 33 10.80 -7.30 -21.76
N VAL A 34 10.45 -6.49 -20.75
CA VAL A 34 9.57 -5.34 -20.93
C VAL A 34 10.23 -4.27 -21.79
N ILE A 35 9.51 -3.85 -22.83
CA ILE A 35 9.89 -2.72 -23.70
C ILE A 35 8.87 -1.61 -23.49
N ILE A 36 9.36 -0.41 -23.17
CA ILE A 36 8.53 0.77 -22.95
C ILE A 36 8.38 1.52 -24.28
N ALA A 37 7.16 1.54 -24.82
CA ALA A 37 6.84 2.27 -26.04
C ALA A 37 6.74 3.79 -25.78
N ASN A 38 6.08 4.17 -24.68
CA ASN A 38 5.85 5.58 -24.34
C ASN A 38 5.57 5.78 -22.85
N VAL A 39 5.84 6.98 -22.34
CA VAL A 39 5.45 7.42 -20.99
C VAL A 39 4.88 8.84 -21.06
N ASP A 40 3.59 8.97 -20.74
CA ASP A 40 2.87 10.24 -20.74
C ASP A 40 2.63 10.74 -19.32
N TYR A 41 2.94 12.00 -19.04
CA TYR A 41 2.45 12.68 -17.83
C TYR A 41 1.00 13.12 -18.07
N LEU A 42 0.08 12.65 -17.21
CA LEU A 42 -1.35 12.92 -17.37
C LEU A 42 -1.83 14.13 -16.56
N GLY A 43 -1.17 14.45 -15.44
CA GLY A 43 -1.55 15.56 -14.57
C GLY A 43 -1.63 15.20 -13.09
N GLU A 44 -2.21 16.13 -12.32
CA GLU A 44 -2.47 15.97 -10.89
C GLU A 44 -3.89 15.40 -10.67
N GLN A 45 -4.01 14.42 -9.78
CA GLN A 45 -5.27 13.81 -9.39
C GLN A 45 -6.07 14.74 -8.46
N ARG A 46 -7.30 15.04 -8.86
CA ARG A 46 -8.26 15.88 -8.15
C ARG A 46 -9.23 15.07 -7.29
N THR A 47 -9.81 15.73 -6.30
CA THR A 47 -10.83 15.15 -5.42
C THR A 47 -12.03 16.09 -5.28
N ASN A 48 -13.08 15.63 -4.60
CA ASN A 48 -14.23 16.45 -4.19
C ASN A 48 -14.00 17.20 -2.85
N SER A 49 -12.76 17.27 -2.37
CA SER A 49 -12.34 17.97 -1.17
C SER A 49 -11.07 18.79 -1.45
N CYS A 50 -10.75 19.77 -0.61
CA CYS A 50 -9.49 20.49 -0.66
C CYS A 50 -8.50 19.82 0.29
N THR A 51 -7.61 18.99 -0.27
CA THR A 51 -6.62 18.26 0.51
C THR A 51 -5.29 18.12 -0.23
N HIS A 52 -4.24 17.97 0.56
CA HIS A 52 -2.94 17.44 0.13
C HIS A 52 -2.79 16.04 0.73
N ARG A 53 -2.20 15.10 -0.01
CA ARG A 53 -2.26 13.67 0.32
C ARG A 53 -0.96 12.99 0.00
N ASP A 54 -0.62 11.99 0.79
CA ASP A 54 0.42 11.03 0.42
C ASP A 54 -0.10 9.59 0.28
N LEU A 55 0.75 8.76 -0.32
CA LEU A 55 0.45 7.39 -0.71
C LEU A 55 -0.68 7.32 -1.75
N GLY A 56 -1.30 6.15 -1.89
CA GLY A 56 -2.36 5.92 -2.88
C GLY A 56 -2.50 4.45 -3.23
N PHE A 57 -2.58 3.58 -2.22
CA PHE A 57 -2.72 2.15 -2.44
C PHE A 57 -4.11 1.82 -2.95
N LEU A 58 -4.17 1.03 -4.01
CA LEU A 58 -5.41 0.76 -4.72
C LEU A 58 -5.90 -0.65 -4.43
N GLY A 59 -7.19 -0.79 -4.17
CA GLY A 59 -7.81 -2.09 -3.94
C GLY A 59 -9.29 -2.09 -4.24
N GLN A 60 -9.87 -3.28 -4.33
CA GLN A 60 -11.30 -3.44 -4.63
C GLN A 60 -12.12 -3.69 -3.36
N LEU A 61 -13.38 -3.28 -3.41
CA LEU A 61 -14.44 -3.67 -2.47
C LEU A 61 -15.77 -3.64 -3.24
N THR A 62 -16.52 -4.75 -3.26
CA THR A 62 -17.81 -4.89 -3.96
C THR A 62 -17.77 -4.53 -5.46
N GLY A 63 -16.68 -4.89 -6.14
CA GLY A 63 -16.48 -4.57 -7.56
C GLY A 63 -16.15 -3.10 -7.88
N ARG A 64 -15.97 -2.26 -6.86
CA ARG A 64 -15.53 -0.87 -7.00
C ARG A 64 -14.10 -0.72 -6.51
N TRP A 65 -13.39 0.24 -7.10
CA TRP A 65 -11.99 0.52 -6.76
C TRP A 65 -11.88 1.69 -5.79
N TYR A 66 -10.97 1.57 -4.83
CA TYR A 66 -10.71 2.57 -3.83
C TYR A 66 -9.21 2.82 -3.70
N ALA A 67 -8.86 4.08 -3.47
CA ALA A 67 -7.51 4.52 -3.13
C ALA A 67 -7.45 4.81 -1.62
N VAL A 68 -6.50 4.19 -0.94
CA VAL A 68 -6.16 4.41 0.46
C VAL A 68 -4.94 5.31 0.52
N TYR A 69 -5.08 6.45 1.18
CA TYR A 69 -4.04 7.45 1.39
C TYR A 69 -3.55 7.39 2.83
N GLY A 70 -2.32 7.83 3.05
CA GLY A 70 -1.78 8.07 4.38
C GLY A 70 -2.24 9.43 4.91
N ASP A 71 -1.27 10.22 5.34
CA ASP A 71 -1.49 11.55 5.87
C ASP A 71 -2.22 12.41 4.83
N THR A 72 -3.44 12.81 5.19
CA THR A 72 -4.32 13.61 4.34
C THR A 72 -4.53 14.95 5.03
N LEU A 73 -3.77 15.94 4.58
CA LEU A 73 -3.79 17.30 5.11
C LEU A 73 -4.98 18.05 4.52
N TRP A 74 -5.70 18.75 5.38
CA TRP A 74 -6.81 19.59 4.98
C TRP A 74 -6.27 20.96 4.55
N CYS A 75 -6.87 21.53 3.51
CA CYS A 75 -6.70 22.95 3.26
C CYS A 75 -7.34 23.76 4.39
N LYS A 76 -7.02 25.05 4.45
CA LYS A 76 -7.77 25.99 5.30
C LYS A 76 -9.26 25.94 4.96
N ALA A 77 -10.12 25.97 5.97
CA ALA A 77 -11.58 25.78 5.83
C ALA A 77 -12.26 26.60 4.71
N SER A 78 -11.79 27.83 4.43
CA SER A 78 -12.35 28.71 3.39
C SER A 78 -11.83 28.46 1.97
N VAL A 79 -10.91 27.51 1.79
CA VAL A 79 -10.21 27.24 0.53
C VAL A 79 -10.85 26.02 -0.13
N THR A 80 -11.13 26.14 -1.42
CA THR A 80 -11.75 25.06 -2.20
C THR A 80 -10.78 24.38 -3.16
N GLU A 81 -9.62 24.98 -3.40
CA GLU A 81 -8.60 24.50 -4.34
C GLU A 81 -7.23 24.42 -3.66
N PRO A 82 -6.54 23.27 -3.68
CA PRO A 82 -5.24 23.11 -2.99
C PRO A 82 -4.18 24.12 -3.41
N SER A 83 -4.20 24.57 -4.67
CA SER A 83 -3.28 25.60 -5.18
C SER A 83 -3.44 26.99 -4.54
N GLN A 84 -4.54 27.22 -3.81
CA GLN A 84 -4.83 28.47 -3.12
C GLN A 84 -4.68 28.33 -1.59
N ASP A 85 -4.25 27.17 -1.12
CA ASP A 85 -4.10 26.89 0.30
C ASP A 85 -2.91 27.68 0.86
N PRO A 86 -3.12 28.58 1.84
CA PRO A 86 -2.02 29.31 2.44
C PRO A 86 -1.14 28.38 3.28
N GLU A 87 0.15 28.69 3.35
CA GLU A 87 1.09 27.96 4.20
C GLU A 87 0.58 27.85 5.65
N GLY A 88 0.75 26.67 6.23
CA GLY A 88 0.34 26.37 7.61
C GLY A 88 -0.30 25.00 7.73
N PHE A 89 -0.48 24.56 8.98
CA PHE A 89 -1.22 23.34 9.29
C PHE A 89 -2.67 23.70 9.65
N HIS A 90 -3.62 23.18 8.88
CA HIS A 90 -5.05 23.46 9.05
C HIS A 90 -5.84 22.27 9.62
N GLY A 91 -5.19 21.12 9.78
CA GLY A 91 -5.80 19.86 10.19
C GLY A 91 -5.39 18.72 9.27
N MET A 92 -5.59 17.49 9.74
CA MET A 92 -5.33 16.30 8.94
C MET A 92 -6.06 15.08 9.52
N VAL A 93 -6.13 14.03 8.72
CA VAL A 93 -6.32 12.65 9.19
C VAL A 93 -5.11 11.82 8.78
N ARG A 94 -4.82 10.75 9.54
CA ARG A 94 -3.62 9.93 9.33
C ARG A 94 -3.78 8.84 8.28
N ASP A 95 -5.02 8.58 7.89
CA ASP A 95 -5.38 7.79 6.72
C ASP A 95 -6.71 8.28 6.18
N SER A 96 -6.94 8.08 4.89
CA SER A 96 -8.22 8.36 4.27
C SER A 96 -8.47 7.41 3.11
N ILE A 97 -9.73 7.32 2.68
CA ILE A 97 -10.13 6.46 1.56
C ILE A 97 -11.01 7.23 0.58
N ALA A 98 -10.73 7.06 -0.71
CA ALA A 98 -11.53 7.64 -1.79
C ALA A 98 -11.92 6.58 -2.82
N GLU A 99 -13.13 6.68 -3.35
CA GLU A 99 -13.60 5.90 -4.48
C GLU A 99 -12.89 6.37 -5.76
N CYS A 100 -12.37 5.43 -6.54
CA CYS A 100 -11.78 5.68 -7.84
C CYS A 100 -12.86 5.89 -8.91
N SER A 101 -12.58 6.76 -9.87
CA SER A 101 -13.41 6.92 -11.08
C SER A 101 -12.84 6.13 -12.25
N ASP A 102 -13.47 6.24 -13.42
CA ASP A 102 -12.93 5.79 -14.71
C ASP A 102 -11.72 6.62 -15.22
N SER A 103 -11.29 7.61 -14.44
CA SER A 103 -10.11 8.42 -14.69
C SER A 103 -9.17 8.40 -13.49
N ALA A 104 -7.89 8.07 -13.71
CA ALA A 104 -6.86 8.16 -12.66
C ALA A 104 -6.66 9.59 -12.13
N LEU A 105 -7.13 10.61 -12.85
CA LEU A 105 -7.06 12.01 -12.43
C LEU A 105 -8.20 12.43 -11.49
N ARG A 106 -9.13 11.54 -11.16
CA ARG A 106 -10.27 11.86 -10.28
C ARG A 106 -10.57 10.73 -9.31
N VAL A 107 -10.65 11.09 -8.04
CA VAL A 107 -11.18 10.23 -6.98
C VAL A 107 -12.21 10.99 -6.15
N LYS A 108 -13.03 10.30 -5.38
CA LYS A 108 -14.09 10.88 -4.58
C LYS A 108 -14.02 10.37 -3.14
N PHE A 109 -13.77 11.25 -2.20
CA PHE A 109 -13.93 10.95 -0.78
C PHE A 109 -15.40 10.69 -0.48
N THR A 110 -15.67 9.55 0.15
CA THR A 110 -17.03 9.15 0.55
C THR A 110 -17.29 9.42 2.03
N GLN A 111 -16.25 9.46 2.85
CA GLN A 111 -16.33 9.79 4.27
C GLN A 111 -15.84 11.21 4.54
N LEU A 112 -16.77 12.17 4.57
CA LEU A 112 -16.47 13.58 4.79
C LEU A 112 -17.05 14.09 6.12
N ASN A 113 -16.42 15.14 6.67
CA ASN A 113 -16.92 15.92 7.80
C ASN A 113 -17.98 16.95 7.35
N GLU A 114 -18.33 17.89 8.22
CA GLU A 114 -19.39 18.88 7.98
C GLU A 114 -18.84 20.29 7.68
N ASP A 115 -17.54 20.40 7.34
CA ASP A 115 -16.92 21.69 7.07
C ASP A 115 -17.50 22.36 5.82
N SER A 116 -17.39 23.69 5.78
CA SER A 116 -17.93 24.56 4.73
C SER A 116 -16.91 25.64 4.34
N PRO A 117 -16.81 26.03 3.05
CA PRO A 117 -17.59 25.56 1.90
C PRO A 117 -17.24 24.15 1.40
N VAL A 118 -16.12 23.57 1.83
CA VAL A 118 -15.69 22.24 1.41
C VAL A 118 -15.48 21.36 2.62
N ALA A 119 -16.12 20.19 2.60
CA ALA A 119 -15.95 19.17 3.62
C ALA A 119 -14.62 18.42 3.44
N HIS A 120 -14.01 18.00 4.54
CA HIS A 120 -12.74 17.29 4.57
C HIS A 120 -12.88 15.80 4.93
N PRO A 121 -11.96 14.94 4.49
CA PRO A 121 -12.00 13.51 4.78
C PRO A 121 -11.91 13.21 6.27
N LYS A 122 -12.68 12.22 6.71
CA LYS A 122 -12.58 11.61 8.04
C LYS A 122 -11.50 10.54 8.06
N GLN A 123 -11.00 10.23 9.26
CA GLN A 123 -10.07 9.13 9.50
C GLN A 123 -10.73 7.82 9.05
N PHE A 124 -10.06 7.07 8.18
CA PHE A 124 -10.60 5.82 7.65
C PHE A 124 -10.54 4.68 8.68
N ILE A 125 -9.35 4.40 9.23
CA ILE A 125 -9.19 3.46 10.35
C ILE A 125 -9.49 4.22 11.65
N PRO A 126 -10.62 3.94 12.33
CA PRO A 126 -11.02 4.74 13.48
C PRO A 126 -10.06 4.58 14.66
N CYS A 127 -9.77 5.68 15.35
CA CYS A 127 -9.09 5.62 16.64
C CYS A 127 -9.93 4.84 17.66
N ASN A 128 -9.28 4.13 18.57
CA ASN A 128 -9.95 3.53 19.73
C ASN A 128 -9.19 3.93 20.98
N GLU A 129 -9.81 4.83 21.75
CA GLU A 129 -9.26 5.42 22.95
C GLU A 129 -9.02 4.37 24.05
N ALA A 130 -9.83 3.31 24.11
CA ALA A 130 -9.61 2.21 25.05
C ALA A 130 -8.33 1.42 24.76
N TRP A 131 -7.73 1.60 23.57
CA TRP A 131 -6.42 1.06 23.21
C TRP A 131 -5.31 2.12 23.26
N GLY A 132 -5.57 3.27 23.88
CA GLY A 132 -4.63 4.39 23.97
C GLY A 132 -4.38 5.09 22.64
N LYS A 133 -5.22 4.88 21.61
CA LYS A 133 -5.07 5.52 20.31
C LYS A 133 -5.75 6.88 20.31
N THR A 134 -5.08 7.87 19.74
CA THR A 134 -5.55 9.25 19.65
C THR A 134 -5.56 9.69 18.18
N LEU A 135 -5.98 10.93 17.90
CA LEU A 135 -5.89 11.51 16.56
C LEU A 135 -4.46 11.63 16.03
N THR A 136 -3.44 11.48 16.89
CA THR A 136 -2.04 11.46 16.48
C THR A 136 -1.52 10.06 16.19
N THR A 137 -2.31 9.01 16.40
CA THR A 137 -1.95 7.64 16.01
C THR A 137 -2.03 7.51 14.50
N GLY A 138 -0.87 7.24 13.87
CA GLY A 138 -0.75 7.02 12.45
C GLY A 138 -1.21 5.62 12.05
N PHE A 139 -1.89 5.53 10.91
CA PHE A 139 -2.25 4.26 10.28
C PHE A 139 -1.71 4.22 8.85
N GLY A 140 -0.63 3.48 8.63
CA GLY A 140 -0.11 3.26 7.28
C GLY A 140 -0.86 2.12 6.63
N GLY A 141 -1.97 2.42 5.95
CA GLY A 141 -2.82 1.43 5.30
C GLY A 141 -2.23 0.88 4.00
N THR A 142 -2.72 -0.28 3.57
CA THR A 142 -2.31 -0.97 2.34
C THR A 142 -3.46 -0.95 1.33
N SER A 143 -3.31 -1.64 0.19
CA SER A 143 -4.43 -1.93 -0.71
C SER A 143 -5.58 -2.63 0.01
N LEU A 144 -6.82 -2.33 -0.38
CA LEU A 144 -7.96 -3.18 -0.04
C LEU A 144 -7.84 -4.52 -0.75
N CYS A 145 -8.08 -5.58 0.00
CA CYS A 145 -7.86 -6.96 -0.40
C CYS A 145 -9.20 -7.70 -0.35
N PRO A 146 -9.91 -7.86 -1.49
CA PRO A 146 -11.16 -8.60 -1.54
C PRO A 146 -11.02 -9.99 -0.93
N VAL A 147 -11.93 -10.35 -0.03
CA VAL A 147 -12.00 -11.68 0.58
C VAL A 147 -13.21 -12.44 0.03
N ASP A 148 -14.31 -11.73 -0.16
CA ASP A 148 -15.54 -12.21 -0.79
C ASP A 148 -16.27 -11.02 -1.44
N ASP A 149 -17.50 -11.23 -1.89
CA ASP A 149 -18.29 -10.24 -2.63
C ASP A 149 -18.57 -8.96 -1.82
N ASP A 150 -18.69 -9.07 -0.49
CA ASP A 150 -19.11 -7.99 0.40
C ASP A 150 -17.97 -7.45 1.27
N ASN A 151 -16.87 -8.19 1.38
CA ASN A 151 -15.81 -7.94 2.35
C ASN A 151 -14.45 -7.75 1.68
N SER A 152 -13.70 -6.80 2.22
CA SER A 152 -12.27 -6.68 1.94
C SER A 152 -11.49 -6.55 3.24
N LEU A 153 -10.24 -7.01 3.23
CA LEU A 153 -9.29 -6.76 4.29
C LEU A 153 -8.41 -5.58 3.92
N ILE A 154 -8.01 -4.82 4.93
CA ILE A 154 -6.88 -3.88 4.83
C ILE A 154 -5.88 -4.26 5.90
N PHE A 155 -4.61 -4.32 5.51
CA PHE A 155 -3.50 -4.41 6.45
C PHE A 155 -3.01 -3.00 6.72
N TYR A 156 -2.54 -2.73 7.94
CA TYR A 156 -2.06 -1.41 8.28
C TYR A 156 -0.99 -1.47 9.35
N LEU A 157 -0.05 -0.54 9.23
CA LEU A 157 0.93 -0.22 10.24
C LEU A 157 0.31 0.69 11.30
N VAL A 158 0.66 0.48 12.57
CA VAL A 158 0.25 1.33 13.69
C VAL A 158 1.45 2.11 14.17
N ASN A 159 1.40 3.43 14.01
CA ASN A 159 2.42 4.36 14.44
C ASN A 159 1.91 5.22 15.60
N GLN A 160 2.63 5.23 16.72
CA GLN A 160 2.40 6.15 17.82
C GLN A 160 3.54 7.16 17.80
N ASN A 161 3.35 8.34 17.21
CA ASN A 161 4.42 9.32 16.92
C ASN A 161 5.60 9.40 17.92
N PRO A 162 5.41 9.47 19.27
CA PRO A 162 6.55 9.47 20.21
C PRO A 162 7.36 8.17 20.22
N ASP A 163 6.72 7.03 19.99
CA ASP A 163 7.29 5.68 20.05
C ASP A 163 7.58 5.09 18.65
N GLY A 164 7.15 5.79 17.59
CA GLY A 164 7.26 5.35 16.21
C GLY A 164 6.32 4.19 15.87
N LEU A 165 6.77 3.30 14.98
CA LEU A 165 6.00 2.13 14.59
C LEU A 165 5.94 1.11 15.73
N VAL A 166 4.75 0.85 16.26
CA VAL A 166 4.54 -0.06 17.39
C VAL A 166 4.04 -1.45 16.98
N GLY A 167 3.42 -1.57 15.81
CA GLY A 167 2.93 -2.86 15.32
C GLY A 167 2.22 -2.78 13.98
N ALA A 168 1.61 -3.90 13.58
CA ALA A 168 0.75 -3.97 12.39
C ALA A 168 -0.51 -4.78 12.67
N GLY A 169 -1.61 -4.38 12.05
CA GLY A 169 -2.92 -5.02 12.20
C GLY A 169 -3.60 -5.27 10.87
N ALA A 170 -4.73 -5.96 10.94
CA ALA A 170 -5.68 -6.04 9.85
C ALA A 170 -7.06 -5.57 10.30
N ALA A 171 -7.84 -5.11 9.33
CA ALA A 171 -9.21 -4.71 9.51
C ALA A 171 -10.07 -5.25 8.37
N GLN A 172 -11.29 -5.64 8.71
CA GLN A 172 -12.33 -5.94 7.75
C GLN A 172 -13.06 -4.65 7.39
N VAL A 173 -13.24 -4.44 6.09
CA VAL A 173 -13.90 -3.31 5.47
C VAL A 173 -15.12 -3.82 4.72
N GLN A 174 -16.25 -3.16 4.94
CA GLN A 174 -17.52 -3.37 4.22
C GLN A 174 -18.06 -2.03 3.74
N LEU A 175 -19.06 -2.05 2.87
CA LEU A 175 -19.84 -0.86 2.60
C LEU A 175 -20.88 -0.63 3.70
N SER A 176 -20.89 0.57 4.25
CA SER A 176 -21.96 1.08 5.10
C SER A 176 -22.44 2.40 4.52
N ASN A 177 -23.72 2.51 4.18
CA ASN A 177 -24.29 3.68 3.50
C ASN A 177 -23.48 4.13 2.28
N ASP A 178 -23.12 3.17 1.41
CA ASP A 178 -22.34 3.40 0.19
C ASP A 178 -20.90 3.93 0.43
N SER A 179 -20.38 3.80 1.65
CA SER A 179 -19.01 4.19 1.99
C SER A 179 -18.21 3.01 2.58
N PRO A 180 -16.97 2.75 2.11
CA PRO A 180 -16.10 1.76 2.74
C PRO A 180 -15.92 2.10 4.21
N THR A 181 -16.16 1.16 5.11
CA THR A 181 -16.16 1.36 6.55
C THR A 181 -15.46 0.19 7.20
N VAL A 182 -14.52 0.48 8.11
CA VAL A 182 -13.91 -0.56 8.96
C VAL A 182 -14.95 -1.07 9.95
N VAL A 183 -15.37 -2.32 9.78
CA VAL A 183 -16.38 -2.98 10.64
C VAL A 183 -15.78 -3.83 11.74
N LYS A 184 -14.53 -4.27 11.56
CA LYS A 184 -13.83 -5.10 12.55
C LYS A 184 -12.32 -4.86 12.44
N ARG A 185 -11.65 -4.78 13.59
CA ARG A 185 -10.18 -4.82 13.68
C ARG A 185 -9.74 -6.07 14.41
N TYR A 186 -8.69 -6.69 13.91
CA TYR A 186 -8.15 -7.93 14.46
C TYR A 186 -6.92 -7.65 15.35
N GLY A 187 -6.70 -8.53 16.34
CA GLY A 187 -5.62 -8.41 17.32
C GLY A 187 -6.06 -7.75 18.64
N GLU A 188 -5.31 -7.98 19.70
CA GLU A 188 -5.67 -7.59 21.09
C GLU A 188 -5.87 -6.08 21.24
N ASN A 189 -5.09 -5.27 20.50
CA ASN A 189 -5.19 -3.81 20.46
C ASN A 189 -5.44 -3.28 19.03
N GLY A 190 -6.07 -4.10 18.19
CA GLY A 190 -6.19 -3.82 16.74
C GLY A 190 -4.85 -3.90 16.02
N TRP A 191 -3.93 -4.70 16.52
CA TRP A 191 -2.69 -5.11 15.85
C TRP A 191 -2.23 -6.44 16.47
N TRP A 192 -1.53 -7.25 15.68
CA TRP A 192 -1.19 -8.63 16.02
C TRP A 192 0.22 -8.81 16.59
N TRP A 193 1.18 -7.98 16.18
CA TRP A 193 2.57 -8.15 16.58
C TRP A 193 3.33 -6.85 16.83
N ASN A 194 4.32 -6.95 17.72
CA ASN A 194 5.15 -5.82 18.12
C ASN A 194 6.26 -5.60 17.09
N ALA A 195 6.27 -4.42 16.48
CA ALA A 195 7.21 -4.07 15.42
C ALA A 195 8.68 -3.97 15.88
N THR A 196 8.96 -4.05 17.19
CA THR A 196 10.35 -4.13 17.69
C THR A 196 10.92 -5.55 17.65
N HIS A 197 10.08 -6.57 17.51
CA HIS A 197 10.49 -7.99 17.53
C HIS A 197 10.12 -8.74 16.26
N GLU A 198 9.06 -8.30 15.57
CA GLU A 198 8.52 -8.95 14.39
C GLU A 198 8.68 -8.07 13.15
N ALA A 199 8.86 -8.70 11.99
CA ALA A 199 9.01 -7.98 10.74
C ALA A 199 7.70 -7.31 10.29
N ARG A 200 7.84 -6.30 9.44
CA ARG A 200 6.76 -5.37 9.06
C ARG A 200 5.98 -5.88 7.84
N TYR A 201 5.46 -7.10 7.97
CA TYR A 201 4.73 -7.75 6.88
C TYR A 201 3.47 -6.96 6.48
N GLY A 202 3.18 -6.97 5.18
CA GLY A 202 1.89 -6.53 4.64
C GLY A 202 1.85 -5.12 4.08
N LEU A 203 2.93 -4.32 4.10
CA LEU A 203 2.97 -2.96 3.51
C LEU A 203 2.44 -2.94 2.07
N HIS A 204 2.64 -4.01 1.31
CA HIS A 204 2.04 -4.27 0.02
C HIS A 204 1.53 -5.71 -0.05
N LEU A 205 0.32 -5.93 -0.58
CA LEU A 205 -0.30 -7.26 -0.70
C LEU A 205 -0.71 -7.55 -2.15
N TRP A 206 -0.49 -8.79 -2.57
CA TRP A 206 -0.99 -9.36 -3.81
C TRP A 206 -2.01 -10.47 -3.49
N LEU A 207 -3.11 -10.53 -4.25
CA LEU A 207 -4.19 -11.52 -4.10
C LEU A 207 -4.34 -12.37 -5.37
N GLY A 208 -3.33 -13.17 -5.69
CA GLY A 208 -3.50 -14.36 -6.53
C GLY A 208 -3.21 -15.62 -5.73
N ARG A 209 -3.99 -15.81 -4.64
CA ARG A 209 -3.79 -16.76 -3.52
C ARG A 209 -2.73 -16.24 -2.54
N TYR A 210 -3.21 -15.76 -1.39
CA TYR A 210 -2.47 -15.20 -0.25
C TYR A 210 -1.00 -15.59 -0.16
N GLU A 211 -0.07 -14.63 -0.13
CA GLU A 211 1.20 -14.79 0.61
C GLU A 211 1.93 -13.44 0.84
N PHE A 212 2.57 -13.33 2.00
CA PHE A 212 3.16 -12.11 2.57
C PHE A 212 4.55 -11.83 1.97
N LEU A 213 4.80 -10.60 1.50
CA LEU A 213 6.16 -10.15 1.16
C LEU A 213 7.03 -10.13 2.42
N HIS A 214 8.14 -10.86 2.37
CA HIS A 214 9.01 -11.11 3.51
C HIS A 214 9.97 -9.95 3.82
N GLU A 215 10.03 -9.51 5.08
CA GLU A 215 11.24 -8.93 5.67
C GLU A 215 11.74 -9.89 6.76
N LYS A 216 13.05 -10.20 6.77
CA LYS A 216 13.65 -11.13 7.75
C LYS A 216 13.93 -10.41 9.09
N PRO A 217 13.74 -11.06 10.24
CA PRO A 217 14.27 -10.56 11.51
C PRO A 217 15.80 -10.66 11.54
N GLY A 218 16.49 -9.57 11.90
CA GLY A 218 17.91 -9.61 12.28
C GLY A 218 18.94 -9.30 11.20
N ILE A 219 18.54 -8.99 9.96
CA ILE A 219 19.43 -8.38 8.97
C ILE A 219 19.21 -6.86 9.01
N ARG A 220 20.22 -6.13 9.50
CA ARG A 220 20.27 -4.65 9.45
C ARG A 220 20.59 -4.09 8.06
N ASP A 221 20.49 -4.91 7.01
CA ASP A 221 20.45 -4.42 5.61
C ASP A 221 19.01 -4.11 5.24
N SER A 222 18.59 -2.96 5.75
CA SER A 222 17.76 -1.99 5.08
C SER A 222 17.28 -2.37 3.66
N MET A 223 15.96 -2.39 3.45
CA MET A 223 15.42 -1.62 2.33
C MET A 223 15.76 -0.13 2.57
N ASN A 224 17.04 0.24 2.40
CA ASN A 224 17.50 1.63 2.31
C ASN A 224 17.35 2.15 0.89
N THR A 225 16.70 1.38 0.01
CA THR A 225 16.08 1.92 -1.19
C THR A 225 14.61 2.11 -0.85
N GLY A 226 14.27 3.28 -0.30
CA GLY A 226 12.90 3.66 0.01
C GLY A 226 12.05 3.62 -1.26
N GLY A 227 11.28 2.55 -1.42
CA GLY A 227 10.40 2.39 -2.56
C GLY A 227 9.27 1.41 -2.28
N ASP A 228 8.09 1.81 -2.69
CA ASP A 228 6.84 1.05 -2.63
C ASP A 228 6.78 0.03 -3.80
N VAL A 229 6.31 -1.20 -3.54
CA VAL A 229 6.34 -2.35 -4.47
C VAL A 229 4.96 -2.90 -4.82
N THR A 230 4.33 -2.55 -5.95
CA THR A 230 3.06 -3.21 -6.37
C THR A 230 3.31 -4.33 -7.36
N VAL A 231 2.61 -5.45 -7.15
CA VAL A 231 2.64 -6.66 -7.97
C VAL A 231 1.34 -6.76 -8.79
N LEU A 232 1.45 -7.01 -10.10
CA LEU A 232 0.35 -7.18 -11.05
C LEU A 232 0.52 -8.50 -11.80
N GLU A 233 -0.56 -9.28 -11.92
CA GLU A 233 -0.52 -10.52 -12.70
C GLU A 233 -0.89 -10.24 -14.17
N THR A 234 0.05 -10.50 -15.07
CA THR A 234 -0.22 -10.70 -16.51
C THR A 234 0.26 -12.11 -16.88
N LYS A 235 0.48 -12.44 -18.17
CA LYS A 235 1.19 -13.70 -18.53
C LYS A 235 2.55 -13.85 -17.83
N HIS A 236 3.09 -12.74 -17.30
CA HIS A 236 4.18 -12.66 -16.33
C HIS A 236 3.77 -11.77 -15.15
N THR A 237 4.30 -12.03 -13.95
CA THR A 237 4.10 -11.13 -12.80
C THR A 237 4.92 -9.87 -13.01
N LEU A 238 4.27 -8.71 -13.03
CA LEU A 238 4.90 -7.39 -13.18
C LEU A 238 4.96 -6.70 -11.81
N ASN A 239 6.13 -6.21 -11.44
CA ASN A 239 6.31 -5.33 -10.31
C ASN A 239 6.72 -3.94 -10.76
N HIS A 240 6.30 -2.91 -10.04
CA HIS A 240 7.02 -1.64 -10.06
C HIS A 240 7.69 -1.39 -8.71
N VAL A 241 8.82 -0.70 -8.75
CA VAL A 241 9.61 -0.32 -7.58
C VAL A 241 10.09 1.10 -7.78
N GLN A 242 10.08 1.91 -6.74
CA GLN A 242 10.88 3.12 -6.74
C GLN A 242 12.32 2.78 -6.31
N GLN A 243 13.28 3.10 -7.18
CA GLN A 243 14.69 2.90 -6.93
C GLN A 243 15.42 4.25 -7.02
N GLY A 244 15.75 4.81 -5.86
CA GLY A 244 16.23 6.19 -5.78
C GLY A 244 15.17 7.16 -6.32
N ASP A 245 15.54 7.92 -7.34
CA ASP A 245 14.69 8.96 -7.93
C ASP A 245 13.89 8.47 -9.14
N CYS A 246 13.88 7.16 -9.45
CA CYS A 246 13.16 6.61 -10.61
C CYS A 246 12.20 5.48 -10.28
N PHE A 247 11.12 5.39 -11.06
CA PHE A 247 10.22 4.25 -11.10
C PHE A 247 10.74 3.23 -12.11
N ALA A 248 10.86 1.99 -11.68
CA ALA A 248 11.30 0.86 -12.49
C ALA A 248 10.25 -0.24 -12.51
N ILE A 249 10.26 -1.05 -13.56
CA ILE A 249 9.48 -2.28 -13.68
C ILE A 249 10.40 -3.50 -13.60
N ARG A 250 9.94 -4.55 -12.91
CA ARG A 250 10.53 -5.90 -12.89
C ARG A 250 9.49 -6.92 -13.33
N THR A 251 9.95 -8.08 -13.79
CA THR A 251 9.10 -9.22 -14.11
C THR A 251 9.55 -10.46 -13.36
N ALA A 252 8.62 -11.36 -13.03
CA ALA A 252 8.94 -12.67 -12.47
C ALA A 252 7.96 -13.75 -12.98
N PRO A 253 8.36 -15.03 -12.95
CA PRO A 253 7.43 -16.14 -13.19
C PRO A 253 6.47 -16.37 -12.02
N ALA A 254 6.80 -15.87 -10.82
CA ALA A 254 5.99 -15.98 -9.62
C ALA A 254 6.13 -14.71 -8.74
N PRO A 255 5.15 -14.39 -7.88
CA PRO A 255 5.19 -13.21 -6.99
C PRO A 255 6.34 -13.18 -5.98
N GLU A 256 6.95 -14.31 -5.68
CA GLU A 256 8.13 -14.42 -4.81
C GLU A 256 9.45 -14.24 -5.58
N GLY A 257 9.38 -14.11 -6.91
CA GLY A 257 10.51 -14.05 -7.82
C GLY A 257 10.83 -15.41 -8.46
N PRO A 258 12.07 -15.61 -8.97
CA PRO A 258 13.13 -14.60 -9.02
C PRO A 258 12.74 -13.42 -9.92
N TRP A 259 13.04 -12.21 -9.47
CA TRP A 259 12.73 -10.96 -10.20
C TRP A 259 13.79 -10.66 -11.24
N SER A 260 13.41 -10.15 -12.41
CA SER A 260 14.35 -9.70 -13.45
C SER A 260 15.03 -8.37 -13.11
N ASP A 261 15.99 -7.98 -13.94
CA ASP A 261 16.62 -6.65 -13.92
C ASP A 261 15.61 -5.48 -14.01
N ASP A 262 16.02 -4.32 -13.49
CA ASP A 262 15.21 -3.10 -13.53
C ASP A 262 15.09 -2.53 -14.95
N VAL A 263 13.85 -2.30 -15.41
CA VAL A 263 13.57 -1.41 -16.55
C VAL A 263 13.11 -0.08 -16.01
N LYS A 264 13.97 0.95 -16.11
CA LYS A 264 13.62 2.30 -15.69
C LYS A 264 12.54 2.87 -16.61
N VAL A 265 11.49 3.42 -16.02
CA VAL A 265 10.31 3.90 -16.74
C VAL A 265 10.20 5.41 -16.67
N TYR A 266 10.31 5.98 -15.47
CA TYR A 266 10.03 7.39 -15.25
C TYR A 266 10.85 7.93 -14.09
N THR A 267 11.35 9.16 -14.21
CA THR A 267 12.06 9.86 -13.13
C THR A 267 11.26 11.13 -12.83
N PRO A 268 10.45 11.17 -11.75
CA PRO A 268 9.71 12.37 -11.40
C PRO A 268 10.65 13.54 -11.12
N THR A 269 10.22 14.75 -11.46
CA THR A 269 10.89 15.98 -11.02
C THR A 269 10.28 16.42 -9.69
N PRO A 270 11.04 16.45 -8.58
CA PRO A 270 10.49 16.84 -7.29
C PRO A 270 10.06 18.31 -7.27
N ILE A 271 8.88 18.58 -6.69
CA ILE A 271 8.40 19.95 -6.45
C ILE A 271 9.15 20.52 -5.25
N ASP A 272 9.78 21.69 -5.42
CA ASP A 272 10.49 22.43 -4.37
C ASP A 272 11.47 21.58 -3.54
N SER A 273 12.20 20.68 -4.21
CA SER A 273 13.12 19.74 -3.56
C SER A 273 12.45 18.79 -2.54
N GLY A 274 11.13 18.59 -2.64
CA GLY A 274 10.38 17.64 -1.84
C GLY A 274 10.65 16.18 -2.22
N PHE A 275 9.91 15.26 -1.61
CA PHE A 275 10.01 13.83 -1.92
C PHE A 275 8.99 13.43 -2.98
N THR A 276 9.42 12.54 -3.86
CA THR A 276 8.56 11.79 -4.78
C THR A 276 8.52 10.34 -4.33
N TYR A 277 7.34 9.77 -4.08
CA TYR A 277 7.24 8.41 -3.56
C TYR A 277 5.88 7.75 -3.78
N ALA A 278 5.73 6.49 -3.36
CA ALA A 278 4.50 5.73 -3.40
C ALA A 278 3.82 5.66 -4.77
N PRO A 279 4.52 5.14 -5.79
CA PRO A 279 3.84 4.74 -7.01
C PRO A 279 2.73 3.71 -6.70
N GLY A 280 1.50 3.98 -7.14
CA GLY A 280 0.35 3.09 -7.08
C GLY A 280 -0.23 2.85 -8.48
N VAL A 281 -0.41 1.59 -8.86
CA VAL A 281 -0.95 1.24 -10.20
C VAL A 281 -2.46 1.14 -10.17
N HIS A 282 -3.09 1.68 -11.22
CA HIS A 282 -4.53 1.63 -11.50
C HIS A 282 -4.85 0.52 -12.53
N PRO A 283 -4.85 -0.77 -12.14
CA PRO A 283 -4.99 -1.87 -13.11
C PRO A 283 -6.36 -1.88 -13.80
N TYR A 284 -7.40 -1.34 -13.18
CA TYR A 284 -8.75 -1.27 -13.76
C TYR A 284 -8.87 -0.34 -14.96
N LEU A 285 -7.86 0.51 -15.20
CA LEU A 285 -7.81 1.38 -16.37
C LEU A 285 -7.15 0.72 -17.58
N ASP A 286 -6.58 -0.48 -17.41
CA ASP A 286 -5.93 -1.23 -18.49
C ASP A 286 -6.75 -2.46 -18.88
N SER A 287 -7.75 -2.26 -19.74
CA SER A 287 -8.57 -3.37 -20.25
C SER A 287 -7.83 -4.28 -21.24
N ALA A 288 -6.66 -3.87 -21.74
CA ALA A 288 -5.94 -4.54 -22.82
C ALA A 288 -4.64 -5.25 -22.37
N GLY A 289 -4.17 -5.02 -21.14
CA GLY A 289 -2.90 -5.55 -20.66
C GLY A 289 -1.68 -4.90 -21.31
N LYS A 290 -1.81 -3.67 -21.83
CA LYS A 290 -0.77 -2.96 -22.59
C LYS A 290 -0.32 -1.67 -21.95
N THR A 291 -0.96 -1.25 -20.86
CA THR A 291 -0.69 0.05 -20.25
C THR A 291 -0.63 -0.05 -18.74
N LEU A 292 0.26 0.72 -18.13
CA LEU A 292 0.30 0.89 -16.68
C LEU A 292 0.00 2.35 -16.37
N THR A 293 -1.15 2.61 -15.78
CA THR A 293 -1.47 3.93 -15.24
C THR A 293 -1.02 3.98 -13.80
N ILE A 294 -0.14 4.91 -13.46
CA ILE A 294 0.55 4.97 -12.16
C ILE A 294 0.31 6.35 -11.56
N SER A 295 -0.24 6.40 -10.35
CA SER A 295 -0.21 7.61 -9.52
C SER A 295 0.97 7.58 -8.56
N TYR A 296 1.48 8.73 -8.13
CA TYR A 296 2.56 8.83 -7.15
C TYR A 296 2.45 10.15 -6.38
N THR A 297 3.02 10.17 -5.17
CA THR A 297 3.13 11.37 -4.36
C THR A 297 4.32 12.21 -4.84
N ASN A 298 4.14 13.52 -4.96
CA ASN A 298 5.19 14.51 -5.18
C ASN A 298 4.87 15.72 -4.31
N LYS A 299 5.54 15.86 -3.15
CA LYS A 299 5.25 16.91 -2.15
C LYS A 299 3.75 16.99 -1.79
N ASN A 300 3.14 15.87 -1.44
CA ASN A 300 1.70 15.73 -1.13
C ASN A 300 0.72 16.07 -2.29
N HIS A 301 1.23 16.24 -3.50
CA HIS A 301 0.43 16.23 -4.72
C HIS A 301 0.43 14.82 -5.31
N ILE A 302 -0.75 14.29 -5.63
CA ILE A 302 -0.84 13.00 -6.31
C ILE A 302 -0.78 13.26 -7.81
N GLN A 303 0.33 12.88 -8.45
CA GLN A 303 0.56 13.02 -9.87
C GLN A 303 0.37 11.69 -10.59
N VAL A 304 0.02 11.72 -11.88
CA VAL A 304 -0.30 10.52 -12.65
C VAL A 304 0.50 10.47 -13.94
N ILE A 305 1.06 9.30 -14.23
CA ILE A 305 1.66 8.96 -15.53
C ILE A 305 0.93 7.76 -16.14
N LYS A 306 1.05 7.61 -17.46
CA LYS A 306 0.64 6.42 -18.19
C LYS A 306 1.81 5.87 -19.00
N VAL A 307 2.11 4.61 -18.76
CA VAL A 307 3.16 3.85 -19.43
C VAL A 307 2.50 2.97 -20.48
N THR A 308 3.00 2.97 -21.70
CA THR A 308 2.57 2.06 -22.78
C THR A 308 3.68 1.06 -23.06
N LEU A 309 3.32 -0.22 -23.10
CA LEU A 309 4.24 -1.34 -23.35
C LEU A 309 4.11 -1.81 -24.81
N GLU A 310 5.18 -2.37 -25.38
CA GLU A 310 5.16 -3.00 -26.73
C GLU A 310 4.66 -4.44 -26.73
#